data_AF-A0A818FZQ5-F1
#
_entry.id   AF-A0A818FZQ5-F1
#
_cell.length_a   1.000
_cell.length_b   1.000
_cell.length_c   1.000
_cell.angle_alpha   90.00
_cell.angle_beta   90.00
_cell.angle_gamma   90.00
#
_symmetry.space_group_name_H-M   'P 1'
#
loop_
_entity.id
_entity.type
_entity.pdbx_description
1 polymer ?
#
loop_
_entity_poly.entity_id
_entity_poly.type
_entity_poly.pdbx_seq_one_letter_code
_entity_poly.pdbx_strand_id
1 'polypeptide(L)'
;MVPQIEEVLSLRKMLDQLKLKQVVNQIRNSGGLYFRYIDDIFITINWPARHLLKEVDRWNKFDENIKLSANIGSIVNFLDLNMENQDGQLFTTVFQKPSYEPYYLPFNSIHPLHMKKNIPFAMLLRAIRYCSIFESHLNEREKLRMSLLLNKYPNKIIDEQFNNVLVKFGINEPLTSINYNRSRQKVIDSPIKEKLSVNYEKTIFVHFTYCSSMKTFPIKFHILWEKYFDKSPINEVIPILGTQNVDNLQRRLIHTKSKS
;
A
#
# COMPACT_ATOMS: atom_id res chain seq x y z
N MET A 1 37.21 -4.42 20.83
CA MET A 1 37.13 -5.56 19.89
C MET A 1 35.66 -5.94 19.80
N VAL A 2 35.04 -5.65 18.66
CA VAL A 2 33.62 -5.87 18.37
C VAL A 2 33.45 -7.30 17.87
N PRO A 3 32.46 -8.07 18.33
CA PRO A 3 31.86 -9.10 17.51
C PRO A 3 30.66 -8.49 16.78
N GLN A 4 30.83 -8.27 15.47
CA GLN A 4 29.74 -8.21 14.51
C GLN A 4 29.25 -9.64 14.33
N ILE A 5 27.98 -9.90 14.65
CA ILE A 5 27.20 -10.92 13.96
C ILE A 5 25.91 -10.24 13.54
N GLU A 6 25.84 -9.95 12.25
CA GLU A 6 24.61 -9.71 11.52
C GLU A 6 23.82 -11.02 11.51
N GLU A 7 22.57 -11.01 12.00
CA GLU A 7 21.61 -12.04 11.61
C GLU A 7 20.20 -11.43 11.56
N VAL A 8 19.79 -11.10 10.34
CA VAL A 8 18.37 -10.96 9.96
C VAL A 8 17.80 -12.38 9.93
N LEU A 9 17.06 -12.77 10.97
CA LEU A 9 16.46 -14.11 11.02
C LEU A 9 15.01 -14.08 10.53
N SER A 10 14.82 -14.60 9.32
CA SER A 10 13.53 -14.91 8.70
C SER A 10 13.02 -16.28 9.19
N LEU A 11 11.78 -16.28 9.72
CA LEU A 11 10.82 -17.38 9.87
C LEU A 11 11.31 -18.76 10.35
N ARG A 12 11.06 -19.08 11.63
CA ARG A 12 10.34 -20.31 12.05
C ARG A 12 10.08 -20.28 13.55
N LYS A 13 8.87 -19.86 13.89
CA LYS A 13 7.92 -20.54 14.78
C LYS A 13 6.63 -19.77 14.65
N MET A 14 5.79 -20.17 13.68
CA MET A 14 4.36 -20.10 13.94
C MET A 14 4.20 -20.70 15.33
N LEU A 15 3.71 -19.95 16.33
CA LEU A 15 2.92 -20.54 17.42
C LEU A 15 2.20 -21.74 16.80
N ASP A 16 2.51 -22.97 17.24
CA ASP A 16 2.09 -24.22 16.58
C ASP A 16 0.73 -24.02 15.92
N GLN A 17 0.55 -24.41 14.65
CA GLN A 17 -0.71 -24.14 13.93
C GLN A 17 -1.96 -24.49 14.78
N LEU A 18 -1.83 -25.51 15.64
CA LEU A 18 -2.79 -25.89 16.69
C LEU A 18 -3.03 -24.83 17.77
N LYS A 19 -1.98 -24.26 18.39
CA LYS A 19 -2.09 -23.25 19.44
C LYS A 19 -2.64 -21.93 18.90
N LEU A 20 -2.22 -21.52 17.70
CA LEU A 20 -2.82 -20.34 17.05
C LEU A 20 -4.29 -20.57 16.70
N LYS A 21 -4.65 -21.76 16.20
CA LYS A 21 -6.06 -22.13 15.96
C LYS A 21 -6.89 -22.08 17.25
N GLN A 22 -6.34 -22.50 18.39
CA GLN A 22 -7.02 -22.39 19.68
C GLN A 22 -7.31 -20.93 20.07
N VAL A 23 -6.31 -20.04 19.95
CA VAL A 23 -6.49 -18.59 20.21
C VAL A 23 -7.58 -18.01 19.30
N VAL A 24 -7.50 -18.29 18.00
CA VAL A 24 -8.48 -17.78 17.01
C VAL A 24 -9.88 -18.29 17.31
N ASN A 25 -10.04 -19.56 17.68
CA ASN A 25 -11.34 -20.13 18.03
C ASN A 25 -11.92 -19.49 19.30
N GLN A 26 -11.10 -19.28 20.33
CA GLN A 26 -11.54 -18.60 21.55
C GLN A 26 -12.06 -17.18 21.26
N ILE A 27 -11.35 -16.43 20.42
CA ILE A 27 -11.72 -15.06 20.03
C ILE A 27 -13.01 -15.08 19.22
N ARG A 28 -13.13 -15.96 18.22
CA ARG A 28 -14.35 -16.08 17.40
C ARG A 28 -15.57 -16.46 18.25
N ASN A 29 -15.40 -17.36 19.22
CA ASN A 29 -16.47 -17.76 20.13
C ASN A 29 -16.94 -16.61 21.03
N SER A 30 -16.11 -15.58 21.25
CA SER A 30 -16.50 -14.36 21.98
C SER A 30 -17.27 -13.34 21.12
N GLY A 31 -17.49 -13.63 19.82
CA GLY A 31 -17.98 -12.65 18.85
C GLY A 31 -16.93 -11.59 18.49
N GLY A 32 -15.65 -11.91 18.74
CA GLY A 32 -14.51 -11.04 18.50
C GLY A 32 -13.91 -11.16 17.10
N LEU A 33 -13.09 -10.18 16.72
CA LEU A 33 -12.31 -10.19 15.48
C LEU A 33 -10.87 -10.60 15.78
N TYR A 34 -10.28 -11.35 14.85
CA TYR A 34 -8.86 -11.68 14.86
C TYR A 34 -8.24 -11.34 13.51
N PHE A 35 -7.24 -10.48 13.54
CA PHE A 35 -6.43 -10.12 12.39
C PHE A 35 -4.95 -10.31 12.72
N ARG A 36 -4.18 -10.71 11.71
CA ARG A 36 -2.74 -10.91 11.84
C ARG A 36 -2.02 -10.36 10.63
N TYR A 37 -0.95 -9.60 10.86
CA TYR A 37 -0.01 -9.16 9.84
C TYR A 37 1.41 -9.56 10.26
N ILE A 38 1.96 -10.58 9.60
CA ILE A 38 3.25 -11.19 9.95
C ILE A 38 3.31 -11.56 11.44
N ASP A 39 3.93 -10.74 12.28
CA ASP A 39 4.09 -10.97 13.72
C ASP A 39 3.12 -10.15 14.58
N ASP A 40 2.51 -9.10 14.00
CA ASP A 40 1.56 -8.24 14.70
C ASP A 40 0.15 -8.85 14.67
N ILE A 41 -0.49 -8.87 15.83
CA ILE A 41 -1.84 -9.41 16.02
C ILE A 41 -2.76 -8.30 16.53
N PHE A 42 -3.94 -8.19 15.91
CA PHE A 42 -5.02 -7.31 16.35
C PHE A 42 -6.26 -8.14 16.69
N ILE A 43 -6.82 -7.86 17.87
CA ILE A 43 -7.93 -8.62 18.43
C ILE A 43 -8.99 -7.66 18.96
N THR A 44 -10.25 -7.94 18.66
CA THR A 44 -11.39 -7.42 19.43
C THR A 44 -12.07 -8.57 20.15
N ILE A 45 -12.53 -8.34 21.38
CA ILE A 45 -13.18 -9.37 22.21
C ILE A 45 -14.25 -8.72 23.10
N ASN A 46 -15.33 -9.45 23.35
CA ASN A 46 -16.42 -9.01 24.22
C ASN A 46 -16.26 -9.59 25.64
N TRP A 47 -15.04 -9.58 26.18
CA TRP A 47 -14.77 -10.00 27.55
C TRP A 47 -14.37 -8.81 28.43
N PRO A 48 -14.58 -8.90 29.75
CA PRO A 48 -13.99 -7.93 30.66
C PRO A 48 -12.45 -7.94 30.54
N ALA A 49 -11.82 -6.77 30.56
CA ALA A 49 -10.36 -6.62 30.37
C ALA A 49 -9.53 -7.53 31.30
N ARG A 50 -9.99 -7.74 32.54
CA ARG A 50 -9.35 -8.64 33.51
C ARG A 50 -9.28 -10.10 33.05
N HIS A 51 -10.28 -10.56 32.29
CA HIS A 51 -10.30 -11.92 31.72
C HIS A 51 -9.33 -12.01 30.55
N LEU A 52 -9.31 -10.98 29.69
CA LEU A 52 -8.35 -10.91 28.59
C LEU A 52 -6.90 -10.97 29.09
N LEU A 53 -6.55 -10.19 30.11
CA LEU A 53 -5.20 -10.21 30.70
C LEU A 53 -4.80 -11.61 31.17
N LYS A 54 -5.70 -12.31 31.86
CA LYS A 54 -5.47 -13.69 32.30
C LYS A 54 -5.31 -14.67 31.13
N GLU A 55 -6.05 -14.48 30.03
CA GLU A 55 -5.89 -15.31 28.84
C GLU A 55 -4.59 -15.01 28.11
N VAL A 56 -4.16 -13.75 28.02
CA VAL A 56 -2.84 -13.38 27.46
C VAL A 56 -1.72 -14.04 28.25
N ASP A 57 -1.81 -14.07 29.58
CA ASP A 57 -0.85 -14.78 30.44
C ASP A 57 -0.82 -16.30 30.18
N ARG A 58 -1.96 -16.89 29.84
CA ARG A 58 -2.04 -18.31 29.45
C ARG A 58 -1.45 -18.54 28.06
N TRP A 59 -1.74 -17.68 27.10
CA TRP A 59 -1.16 -17.74 25.77
C TRP A 59 0.36 -17.57 25.83
N ASN A 60 0.88 -16.76 26.76
CA ASN A 60 2.32 -16.63 27.01
C ASN A 60 3.00 -17.89 27.58
N LYS A 61 2.24 -18.92 27.95
CA LYS A 61 2.75 -20.25 28.36
C LYS A 61 2.71 -21.27 27.23
N PHE A 62 2.22 -20.90 26.04
CA PHE A 62 2.13 -21.80 24.90
C PHE A 62 3.48 -22.14 24.28
N ASP A 63 4.46 -21.24 24.34
CA ASP A 63 5.82 -21.47 23.90
C ASP A 63 6.78 -20.76 24.88
N GLU A 64 7.91 -21.39 25.17
CA GLU A 64 8.93 -20.82 26.05
C GLU A 64 9.70 -19.67 25.36
N ASN A 65 9.78 -19.70 24.03
CA ASN A 65 10.58 -18.78 23.22
C ASN A 65 9.76 -17.61 22.65
N ILE A 66 8.43 -17.66 22.74
CA ILE A 66 7.54 -16.62 22.21
C ILE A 66 6.75 -16.01 23.37
N LYS A 67 6.87 -14.68 23.51
CA LYS A 67 6.09 -13.89 24.46
C LYS A 67 5.30 -12.83 23.70
N LEU A 68 4.01 -12.75 23.99
CA LEU A 68 3.08 -11.73 23.56
C LEU A 68 3.19 -10.53 24.50
N SER A 69 3.52 -9.38 23.94
CA SER A 69 3.32 -8.07 24.57
C SER A 69 1.97 -7.50 24.11
N ALA A 70 1.00 -7.39 25.01
CA ALA A 70 -0.33 -6.88 24.68
C ALA A 70 -0.48 -5.41 25.10
N ASN A 71 -0.98 -4.58 24.18
CA ASN A 71 -1.51 -3.26 24.50
C ASN A 71 -3.04 -3.35 24.44
N ILE A 72 -3.71 -3.15 25.57
CA ILE A 72 -5.16 -3.34 25.74
C ILE A 72 -5.79 -2.01 26.13
N GLY A 73 -6.77 -1.57 25.37
CA GLY A 73 -7.51 -0.35 25.65
C GLY A 73 -8.65 -0.15 24.66
N SER A 74 -9.41 0.93 24.85
CA SER A 74 -10.38 1.41 23.85
C SER A 74 -9.68 2.02 22.63
N ILE A 75 -8.43 2.47 22.78
CA ILE A 75 -7.60 3.00 21.70
C ILE A 75 -6.32 2.17 21.61
N VAL A 76 -6.04 1.63 20.43
CA VAL A 76 -4.82 0.86 20.16
C VAL A 76 -4.26 1.18 18.78
N ASN A 77 -2.94 1.07 18.64
CA ASN A 77 -2.27 1.24 17.36
C ASN A 77 -1.95 -0.13 16.75
N PHE A 78 -2.22 -0.30 15.46
CA PHE A 78 -1.87 -1.49 14.71
C PHE A 78 -1.36 -1.09 13.33
N LEU A 79 -0.10 -1.42 13.04
CA LEU A 79 0.60 -0.97 11.84
C LEU A 79 0.52 0.57 11.71
N ASP A 80 -0.08 1.04 10.63
CA ASP A 80 -0.28 2.43 10.28
C ASP A 80 -1.64 3.01 10.70
N LEU A 81 -2.40 2.27 11.52
CA LEU A 81 -3.75 2.62 11.97
C LEU A 81 -3.78 2.88 13.48
N ASN A 82 -4.46 3.96 13.86
CA ASN A 82 -4.93 4.17 15.22
C ASN A 82 -6.41 3.79 15.23
N MET A 83 -6.78 2.83 16.06
CA MET A 83 -8.11 2.27 16.11
C MET A 83 -8.73 2.55 17.48
N GLU A 84 -9.89 3.17 17.46
CA GLU A 84 -10.67 3.54 18.62
C GLU A 84 -12.00 2.79 18.60
N ASN A 85 -12.32 2.10 19.69
CA ASN A 85 -13.61 1.50 19.90
C ASN A 85 -14.49 2.47 20.68
N GLN A 86 -15.54 2.96 20.03
CA GLN A 86 -16.59 3.76 20.65
C GLN A 86 -17.87 2.92 20.66
N ASP A 87 -18.23 2.39 21.82
CA ASP A 87 -19.47 1.64 22.06
C ASP A 87 -19.73 0.48 21.07
N GLY A 88 -18.67 -0.24 20.68
CA GLY A 88 -18.74 -1.38 19.76
C GLY A 88 -18.52 -1.01 18.29
N GLN A 89 -18.38 0.26 17.97
CA GLN A 89 -18.03 0.74 16.63
C GLN A 89 -16.55 1.13 16.56
N LEU A 90 -15.83 0.56 15.58
CA LEU A 90 -14.43 0.87 15.35
C LEU A 90 -14.26 2.09 14.45
N PHE A 91 -13.61 3.11 14.98
CA PHE A 91 -13.16 4.30 14.26
C PHE A 91 -11.67 4.19 14.02
N THR A 92 -11.23 4.47 12.80
CA THR A 92 -9.84 4.36 12.41
C THR A 92 -9.32 5.69 11.90
N THR A 93 -8.08 5.99 12.24
CA THR A 93 -7.32 7.16 11.77
C THR A 93 -5.90 6.74 11.42
N VAL A 94 -5.15 7.61 10.75
CA VAL A 94 -3.74 7.35 10.43
C VAL A 94 -2.92 7.43 11.72
N PHE A 95 -2.20 6.36 12.06
CA PHE A 95 -1.21 6.39 13.12
C PHE A 95 0.16 6.77 12.56
N GLN A 96 0.87 7.62 13.30
CA GLN A 96 2.27 7.96 13.09
C GLN A 96 2.99 7.72 14.42
N LYS A 97 4.15 7.07 14.37
CA LYS A 97 4.96 6.87 15.57
C LYS A 97 5.36 8.24 16.16
N PRO A 98 5.56 8.37 17.48
CA PRO A 98 6.00 9.64 18.08
C PRO A 98 7.32 10.18 17.50
N SER A 99 8.18 9.29 17.01
CA SER A 99 9.45 9.63 16.34
C SER A 99 9.27 9.96 14.86
N TYR A 100 8.04 10.10 14.36
CA TYR A 100 7.77 10.39 12.97
C TYR A 100 8.17 11.83 12.64
N GLU A 101 9.07 11.97 11.70
CA GLU A 101 9.37 13.26 11.08
C GLU A 101 8.57 13.40 9.78
N PRO A 102 8.05 14.60 9.46
CA PRO A 102 7.32 14.86 8.22
C PRO A 102 8.26 14.92 7.01
N TYR A 103 9.27 14.06 6.95
CA TYR A 103 10.25 14.01 5.87
C TYR A 103 9.76 13.08 4.77
N TYR A 104 9.44 13.67 3.62
CA TYR A 104 9.23 12.93 2.38
C TYR A 104 10.40 13.17 1.46
N LEU A 105 10.49 12.39 0.40
CA LEU A 105 11.45 12.64 -0.65
C LEU A 105 11.31 14.09 -1.17
N PRO A 106 12.32 14.97 -0.99
CA PRO A 106 12.18 16.37 -1.38
C PRO A 106 11.94 16.52 -2.88
N PHE A 107 11.10 17.49 -3.26
CA PHE A 107 10.73 17.66 -4.67
C PHE A 107 11.92 18.04 -5.57
N ASN A 108 12.90 18.76 -5.01
CA ASN A 108 14.13 19.19 -5.69
C ASN A 108 15.20 18.08 -5.78
N SER A 109 14.96 16.89 -5.24
CA SER A 109 15.91 15.78 -5.34
C SER A 109 16.04 15.23 -6.78
N ILE A 110 17.17 14.56 -7.07
CA ILE A 110 17.53 13.98 -8.38
C ILE A 110 16.79 12.64 -8.63
N HIS A 111 15.58 12.50 -8.12
CA HIS A 111 14.75 11.32 -8.34
C HIS A 111 13.82 11.53 -9.54
N PRO A 112 13.44 10.45 -10.24
CA PRO A 112 12.47 10.52 -11.32
C PRO A 112 11.17 11.22 -10.91
N LEU A 113 10.64 12.08 -11.80
CA LEU A 113 9.45 12.88 -11.50
C LEU A 113 8.22 12.03 -11.15
N HIS A 114 8.09 10.85 -11.75
CA HIS A 114 6.96 9.95 -11.47
C HIS A 114 6.96 9.46 -10.01
N MET A 115 8.13 9.20 -9.42
CA MET A 115 8.23 8.80 -8.00
C MET A 115 7.80 9.95 -7.10
N LYS A 116 8.31 11.16 -7.37
CA LYS A 116 7.94 12.36 -6.62
C LYS A 116 6.45 12.63 -6.70
N LYS A 117 5.85 12.56 -7.90
CA LYS A 117 4.39 12.70 -8.10
C LYS A 117 3.58 11.60 -7.42
N ASN A 118 4.12 10.38 -7.30
CA ASN A 118 3.41 9.29 -6.64
C ASN A 118 3.25 9.49 -5.13
N ILE A 119 4.12 10.28 -4.49
CA ILE A 119 4.08 10.49 -3.03
C ILE A 119 2.77 11.18 -2.59
N PRO A 120 2.39 12.38 -3.08
CA PRO A 120 1.11 12.98 -2.73
C PRO A 120 -0.10 12.10 -3.05
N PHE A 121 -0.03 11.37 -4.18
CA PHE A 121 -1.08 10.44 -4.60
C PHE A 121 -1.27 9.31 -3.58
N ALA A 122 -0.19 8.62 -3.21
CA ALA A 122 -0.22 7.49 -2.29
C ALA A 122 -0.63 7.91 -0.88
N MET A 123 -0.17 9.08 -0.45
CA MET A 123 -0.49 9.64 0.87
C MET A 123 -1.97 9.99 1.02
N LEU A 124 -2.58 10.68 0.05
CA LEU A 124 -4.01 10.96 0.10
C LEU A 124 -4.83 9.67 0.02
N LEU A 125 -4.42 8.73 -0.85
CA LEU A 125 -5.08 7.42 -0.95
C LEU A 125 -5.06 6.68 0.41
N ARG A 126 -3.91 6.71 1.12
CA ARG A 126 -3.79 6.19 2.48
C ARG A 126 -4.76 6.88 3.44
N ALA A 127 -4.83 8.21 3.44
CA ALA A 127 -5.74 8.95 4.31
C ALA A 127 -7.22 8.58 4.08
N ILE A 128 -7.65 8.46 2.82
CA ILE A 128 -9.04 8.06 2.50
C ILE A 128 -9.32 6.62 2.99
N ARG A 129 -8.36 5.71 2.80
CA ARG A 129 -8.50 4.32 3.25
C ARG A 129 -8.57 4.21 4.77
N TYR A 130 -7.74 4.96 5.47
CA TYR A 130 -7.53 4.76 6.90
C TYR A 130 -8.47 5.59 7.78
N CYS A 131 -8.93 6.76 7.35
CA CYS A 131 -9.84 7.57 8.15
C CYS A 131 -11.30 7.12 8.00
N SER A 132 -11.94 6.66 9.08
CA SER A 132 -13.36 6.24 9.06
C SER A 132 -14.33 7.39 8.85
N ILE A 133 -14.01 8.58 9.37
CA ILE A 133 -14.87 9.77 9.34
C ILE A 133 -14.23 10.91 8.55
N PHE A 134 -15.08 11.80 8.03
CA PHE A 134 -14.67 12.89 7.17
C PHE A 134 -13.77 13.89 7.88
N GLU A 135 -14.06 14.22 9.13
CA GLU A 135 -13.31 15.19 9.93
C GLU A 135 -11.88 14.72 10.18
N SER A 136 -11.70 13.43 10.45
CA SER A 136 -10.38 12.81 10.59
C SER A 136 -9.62 12.80 9.26
N HIS A 137 -10.31 12.54 8.14
CA HIS A 137 -9.73 12.61 6.82
C HIS A 137 -9.27 14.03 6.46
N LEU A 138 -10.08 15.05 6.76
CA LEU A 138 -9.74 16.45 6.53
C LEU A 138 -8.50 16.85 7.33
N ASN A 139 -8.46 16.53 8.63
CA ASN A 139 -7.30 16.82 9.47
C ASN A 139 -6.03 16.16 8.91
N GLU A 140 -6.13 14.88 8.52
CA GLU A 140 -5.00 14.19 7.91
C GLU A 140 -4.59 14.82 6.58
N ARG A 141 -5.55 15.13 5.70
CA ARG A 141 -5.29 15.80 4.41
C ARG A 141 -4.53 17.11 4.58
N GLU A 142 -4.88 17.92 5.58
CA GLU A 142 -4.17 19.18 5.87
C GLU A 142 -2.76 18.93 6.41
N LYS A 143 -2.58 17.98 7.33
CA LYS A 143 -1.23 17.56 7.79
C LYS A 143 -0.35 17.09 6.64
N LEU A 144 -0.91 16.28 5.73
CA LEU A 144 -0.21 15.79 4.54
C LEU A 144 0.17 16.96 3.62
N ARG A 145 -0.76 17.90 3.37
CA ARG A 145 -0.49 19.08 2.55
C ARG A 145 0.65 19.92 3.14
N MET A 146 0.60 20.21 4.43
CA MET A 146 1.65 20.97 5.11
C MET A 146 3.01 20.27 5.01
N SER A 147 3.04 18.96 5.26
CA SER A 147 4.27 18.18 5.16
C SER A 147 4.83 18.16 3.73
N LEU A 148 3.99 18.04 2.70
CA LEU A 148 4.41 18.11 1.30
C LEU A 148 4.99 19.49 0.93
N LEU A 149 4.37 20.57 1.42
CA LEU A 149 4.87 21.93 1.21
C LEU A 149 6.24 22.15 1.87
N LEU A 150 6.44 21.62 3.09
CA LEU A 150 7.74 21.63 3.76
C LEU A 150 8.82 20.90 2.92
N ASN A 151 8.44 19.82 2.25
CA ASN A 151 9.29 19.06 1.32
C ASN A 151 9.35 19.66 -0.10
N LYS A 152 9.01 20.94 -0.25
CA LYS A 152 9.13 21.75 -1.48
C LYS A 152 8.26 21.29 -2.65
N TYR A 153 7.18 20.55 -2.40
CA TYR A 153 6.23 20.21 -3.43
C TYR A 153 5.43 21.45 -3.88
N PRO A 154 5.37 21.76 -5.19
CA PRO A 154 4.51 22.83 -5.69
C PRO A 154 3.03 22.53 -5.41
N ASN A 155 2.27 23.53 -4.93
CA ASN A 155 0.83 23.41 -4.66
C ASN A 155 0.06 22.75 -5.82
N LYS A 156 0.34 23.20 -7.05
CA LYS A 156 -0.29 22.66 -8.26
C LYS A 156 -0.10 21.16 -8.43
N ILE A 157 1.07 20.62 -8.07
CA ILE A 157 1.33 19.19 -8.14
C ILE A 157 0.55 18.46 -7.05
N ILE A 158 0.51 19.00 -5.83
CA ILE A 158 -0.29 18.43 -4.74
C ILE A 158 -1.75 18.33 -5.17
N ASP A 159 -2.33 19.42 -5.67
CA ASP A 159 -3.73 19.48 -6.11
C ASP A 159 -4.00 18.53 -7.30
N GLU A 160 -3.09 18.49 -8.29
CA GLU A 160 -3.17 17.56 -9.42
C GLU A 160 -3.20 16.10 -8.92
N GLN A 161 -2.31 15.73 -8.01
CA GLN A 161 -2.23 14.36 -7.51
C GLN A 161 -3.40 14.00 -6.59
N PHE A 162 -3.88 14.94 -5.78
CA PHE A 162 -5.06 14.76 -4.96
C PHE A 162 -6.30 14.51 -5.83
N ASN A 163 -6.48 15.31 -6.89
CA ASN A 163 -7.54 15.10 -7.86
C ASN A 163 -7.40 13.76 -8.60
N ASN A 164 -6.17 13.38 -8.99
CA ASN A 164 -5.92 12.09 -9.64
C ASN A 164 -6.37 10.89 -8.79
N VAL A 165 -6.28 10.98 -7.45
CA VAL A 165 -6.83 9.95 -6.56
C VAL A 165 -8.34 9.87 -6.74
N LEU A 166 -9.05 10.99 -6.62
CA LEU A 166 -10.52 11.03 -6.73
C LEU A 166 -11.00 10.52 -8.09
N VAL A 167 -10.40 11.01 -9.18
CA VAL A 167 -10.72 10.59 -10.56
C VAL A 167 -10.48 9.08 -10.75
N LYS A 168 -9.39 8.53 -10.20
CA LYS A 168 -9.08 7.09 -10.32
C LYS A 168 -10.17 6.20 -9.75
N PHE A 169 -10.86 6.64 -8.69
CA PHE A 169 -11.93 5.88 -8.04
C PHE A 169 -13.34 6.37 -8.44
N GLY A 170 -13.46 7.16 -9.52
CA GLY A 170 -14.76 7.64 -10.02
C GLY A 170 -15.49 8.53 -9.01
N ILE A 171 -14.74 9.37 -8.30
CA ILE A 171 -15.25 10.38 -7.38
C ILE A 171 -15.18 11.72 -8.13
N ASN A 172 -16.30 12.14 -8.71
CA ASN A 172 -16.39 13.32 -9.57
C ASN A 172 -16.73 14.61 -8.81
N GLU A 173 -17.05 14.49 -7.53
CA GLU A 173 -17.46 15.58 -6.65
C GLU A 173 -16.48 15.73 -5.47
N PRO A 174 -16.33 16.93 -4.89
CA PRO A 174 -15.55 17.12 -3.69
C PRO A 174 -16.05 16.23 -2.54
N LEU A 175 -15.11 15.73 -1.74
CA LEU A 175 -15.47 14.99 -0.52
C LEU A 175 -16.07 15.96 0.51
N THR A 176 -17.20 15.56 1.08
CA THR A 176 -17.96 16.26 2.12
C THR A 176 -18.41 15.26 3.18
N SER A 177 -18.84 15.72 4.36
CA SER A 177 -19.37 14.83 5.41
C SER A 177 -20.51 13.92 4.92
N ILE A 178 -21.27 14.36 3.92
CA ILE A 178 -22.42 13.63 3.37
C ILE A 178 -22.00 12.48 2.45
N ASN A 179 -21.04 12.71 1.54
CA ASN A 179 -20.65 11.73 0.53
C ASN A 179 -19.39 10.91 0.88
N TYR A 180 -18.68 11.27 1.97
CA TYR A 180 -17.39 10.70 2.30
C TYR A 180 -17.43 9.18 2.43
N ASN A 181 -18.37 8.63 3.21
CA ASN A 181 -18.46 7.19 3.45
C ASN A 181 -18.68 6.40 2.15
N ARG A 182 -19.57 6.88 1.28
CA ARG A 182 -19.83 6.26 -0.02
C ARG A 182 -18.58 6.30 -0.91
N SER A 183 -17.90 7.43 -0.96
CA SER A 183 -16.68 7.61 -1.77
C SER A 183 -15.51 6.78 -1.23
N ARG A 184 -15.33 6.73 0.09
CA ARG A 184 -14.35 5.88 0.76
C ARG A 184 -14.59 4.40 0.47
N GLN A 185 -15.84 3.96 0.48
CA GLN A 185 -16.19 2.57 0.18
C GLN A 185 -15.70 2.15 -1.22
N LYS A 186 -15.86 3.01 -2.24
CA LYS A 186 -15.31 2.78 -3.59
C LYS A 186 -13.78 2.59 -3.60
N VAL A 187 -13.07 3.29 -2.71
CA VAL A 187 -11.60 3.21 -2.60
C VAL A 187 -11.16 1.91 -1.93
N ILE A 188 -11.93 1.43 -0.95
CA ILE A 188 -11.66 0.20 -0.19
C ILE A 188 -11.98 -1.03 -1.03
N ASP A 189 -13.14 -1.03 -1.69
CA ASP A 189 -13.61 -2.16 -2.52
C ASP A 189 -12.85 -2.28 -3.84
N SER A 190 -12.01 -1.29 -4.16
CA SER A 190 -11.22 -1.33 -5.37
C SER A 190 -10.30 -2.56 -5.37
N PRO A 191 -10.41 -3.44 -6.39
CA PRO A 191 -9.67 -4.68 -6.41
C PRO A 191 -8.17 -4.38 -6.43
N ILE A 192 -7.43 -5.14 -5.64
CA ILE A 192 -5.98 -5.15 -5.71
C ILE A 192 -5.64 -5.68 -7.10
N LYS A 193 -5.03 -4.84 -7.94
CA LYS A 193 -4.50 -5.31 -9.22
C LYS A 193 -3.35 -6.27 -8.93
N GLU A 194 -3.65 -7.57 -8.95
CA GLU A 194 -2.60 -8.58 -8.96
C GLU A 194 -1.74 -8.35 -10.20
N LYS A 195 -0.43 -8.27 -10.00
CA LYS A 195 0.50 -8.23 -11.11
C LYS A 195 0.40 -9.61 -11.77
N LEU A 196 -0.19 -9.67 -12.97
CA LEU A 196 -0.24 -10.90 -13.75
C LEU A 196 1.16 -11.52 -13.77
N SER A 197 1.26 -12.77 -13.32
CA SER A 197 2.52 -13.51 -13.39
C SER A 197 2.89 -13.68 -14.86
N VAL A 198 4.13 -13.30 -15.18
CA VAL A 198 4.64 -13.48 -16.54
C VAL A 198 5.04 -14.94 -16.69
N ASN A 199 4.48 -15.63 -17.67
CA ASN A 199 4.92 -16.97 -18.04
C ASN A 199 6.24 -16.86 -18.83
N TYR A 200 7.37 -17.05 -18.16
CA TYR A 200 8.70 -16.94 -18.77
C TYR A 200 9.01 -18.05 -19.79
N GLU A 201 8.24 -19.14 -19.85
CA GLU A 201 8.39 -20.16 -20.90
C GLU A 201 7.81 -19.69 -22.24
N LYS A 202 6.77 -18.85 -22.19
CA LYS A 202 6.04 -18.35 -23.37
C LYS A 202 6.24 -16.86 -23.61
N THR A 203 7.17 -16.22 -22.91
CA THR A 203 7.35 -14.76 -23.01
C THR A 203 8.80 -14.41 -23.16
N ILE A 204 9.12 -13.55 -24.13
CA ILE A 204 10.46 -12.99 -24.30
C ILE A 204 10.43 -11.47 -24.09
N PHE A 205 11.35 -10.95 -23.28
CA PHE A 205 11.49 -9.52 -23.08
C PHE A 205 12.50 -8.95 -24.08
N VAL A 206 12.03 -8.03 -24.92
CA VAL A 206 12.87 -7.37 -25.91
C VAL A 206 13.01 -5.91 -25.48
N HIS A 207 14.19 -5.58 -24.96
CA HIS A 207 14.50 -4.21 -24.57
C HIS A 207 15.07 -3.45 -25.76
N PHE A 208 14.50 -2.26 -26.05
CA PHE A 208 15.04 -1.36 -27.07
C PHE A 208 15.29 0.04 -26.52
N THR A 209 16.27 0.71 -27.09
CA THR A 209 16.60 2.10 -26.75
C THR A 209 15.59 3.02 -27.42
N TYR A 210 14.86 3.78 -26.62
CA TYR A 210 13.83 4.65 -27.15
C TYR A 210 14.41 5.87 -27.87
N CYS A 211 14.03 6.06 -29.14
CA CYS A 211 14.28 7.29 -29.89
C CYS A 211 12.96 7.90 -30.39
N SER A 212 12.90 9.23 -30.51
CA SER A 212 11.69 9.97 -30.90
C SER A 212 11.16 9.57 -32.28
N SER A 213 12.03 9.13 -33.18
CA SER A 213 11.72 8.57 -34.51
C SER A 213 11.12 7.16 -34.46
N MET A 214 11.32 6.43 -33.36
CA MET A 214 10.87 5.03 -33.17
C MET A 214 9.49 4.93 -32.50
N LYS A 215 8.62 5.96 -32.60
CA LYS A 215 7.27 5.96 -31.99
C LYS A 215 6.45 4.74 -32.39
N THR A 216 6.56 4.37 -33.67
CA THR A 216 5.81 3.26 -34.29
C THR A 216 6.56 1.93 -34.22
N PHE A 217 7.77 1.91 -33.64
CA PHE A 217 8.58 0.71 -33.55
C PHE A 217 7.84 -0.43 -32.84
N PRO A 218 7.14 -0.23 -31.70
CA PRO A 218 6.44 -1.35 -31.07
C PRO A 218 5.42 -2.03 -31.97
N ILE A 219 4.61 -1.24 -32.67
CA ILE A 219 3.61 -1.74 -33.62
C ILE A 219 4.31 -2.46 -34.78
N LYS A 220 5.33 -1.85 -35.39
CA LYS A 220 6.08 -2.45 -36.50
C LYS A 220 6.79 -3.75 -36.09
N PHE A 221 7.33 -3.81 -34.89
CA PHE A 221 7.98 -5.00 -34.37
C PHE A 221 6.98 -6.15 -34.23
N HIS A 222 5.79 -5.91 -33.67
CA HIS A 222 4.76 -6.95 -33.57
C HIS A 222 4.30 -7.45 -34.94
N ILE A 223 4.13 -6.54 -35.91
CA ILE A 223 3.81 -6.92 -37.31
C ILE A 223 4.92 -7.80 -37.90
N LEU A 224 6.19 -7.45 -37.68
CA LEU A 224 7.32 -8.25 -38.15
C LEU A 224 7.40 -9.60 -37.42
N TRP A 225 7.14 -9.61 -36.11
CA TRP A 225 7.15 -10.81 -35.30
C TRP A 225 6.14 -11.83 -35.83
N GLU A 226 4.89 -11.39 -36.00
CA GLU A 226 3.82 -12.22 -36.56
C GLU A 226 4.20 -12.68 -37.98
N LYS A 227 4.64 -11.77 -38.85
CA LYS A 227 4.99 -12.12 -40.23
C LYS A 227 6.06 -13.21 -40.35
N TYR A 228 7.10 -13.18 -39.51
CA TYR A 228 8.26 -14.07 -39.66
C TYR A 228 8.24 -15.26 -38.70
N PHE A 229 7.59 -15.16 -37.55
CA PHE A 229 7.65 -16.18 -36.50
C PHE A 229 6.33 -16.95 -36.29
N ASP A 230 5.23 -16.56 -36.94
CA ASP A 230 3.92 -17.25 -36.81
C ASP A 230 3.96 -18.74 -37.21
N LYS A 231 4.79 -19.10 -38.18
CA LYS A 231 4.99 -20.50 -38.62
C LYS A 231 6.24 -21.16 -38.03
N SER A 232 6.90 -20.50 -37.08
CA SER A 232 8.11 -21.02 -36.45
C SER A 232 7.80 -21.83 -35.18
N PRO A 233 8.75 -22.63 -34.66
CA PRO A 233 8.60 -23.32 -33.38
C PRO A 233 8.38 -22.40 -32.16
N ILE A 234 8.59 -21.08 -32.32
CA ILE A 234 8.42 -20.08 -31.28
C ILE A 234 7.15 -19.23 -31.47
N ASN A 235 6.19 -19.69 -32.28
CA ASN A 235 4.94 -18.97 -32.54
C ASN A 235 4.08 -18.76 -31.28
N GLU A 236 4.20 -19.63 -30.28
CA GLU A 236 3.56 -19.47 -28.97
C GLU A 236 4.26 -18.44 -28.06
N VAL A 237 5.46 -17.96 -28.43
CA VAL A 237 6.21 -16.99 -27.64
C VAL A 237 5.69 -15.58 -27.89
N ILE A 238 5.30 -14.91 -26.82
CA ILE A 238 4.81 -13.53 -26.83
C ILE A 238 5.99 -12.59 -26.54
N PRO A 239 6.39 -11.73 -27.50
CA PRO A 239 7.40 -10.73 -27.24
C PRO A 239 6.80 -9.56 -26.48
N ILE A 240 7.37 -9.23 -25.33
CA ILE A 240 7.05 -8.02 -24.57
C ILE A 240 8.16 -7.01 -24.82
N LEU A 241 7.81 -5.92 -25.48
CA LEU A 241 8.75 -4.83 -25.72
C LEU A 241 8.86 -3.93 -24.50
N GLY A 242 10.07 -3.85 -23.94
CA GLY A 242 10.42 -2.89 -22.92
C GLY A 242 11.26 -1.76 -23.51
N THR A 243 11.07 -0.54 -23.03
CA THR A 243 12.02 0.54 -23.33
C THR A 243 13.11 0.56 -22.27
N GLN A 244 14.37 0.71 -22.68
CA GLN A 244 15.42 1.05 -21.75
C GLN A 244 15.21 2.50 -21.29
N ASN A 245 15.46 2.77 -20.00
CA ASN A 245 15.23 4.09 -19.43
C ASN A 245 16.32 5.05 -19.93
N VAL A 246 15.99 5.88 -20.91
CA VAL A 246 16.88 6.90 -21.49
C VAL A 246 16.28 8.30 -21.36
N ASP A 247 17.11 9.32 -21.23
CA ASP A 247 16.71 10.73 -21.03
C ASP A 247 15.69 11.21 -22.06
N ASN A 248 15.81 10.76 -23.31
CA ASN A 248 14.88 11.10 -24.39
C ASN A 248 13.45 10.57 -24.15
N LEU A 249 13.33 9.38 -23.57
CA LEU A 249 12.04 8.80 -23.17
C LEU A 249 11.45 9.59 -22.00
N GLN A 250 12.27 9.92 -21.00
CA GLN A 250 11.84 10.71 -19.84
C GLN A 250 11.31 12.08 -20.26
N ARG A 251 12.05 12.81 -21.11
CA ARG A 251 11.61 14.09 -21.68
C ARG A 251 10.27 13.96 -22.40
N ARG A 252 10.08 12.90 -23.19
CA ARG A 252 8.81 12.69 -23.90
C ARG A 252 7.63 12.40 -22.98
N LEU A 253 7.80 11.51 -22.00
CA LEU A 253 6.73 11.14 -21.06
C LEU A 253 6.31 12.32 -20.17
N ILE A 254 7.18 13.31 -19.97
CA ILE A 254 6.85 14.56 -19.28
C ILE A 254 5.87 15.43 -20.10
N HIS A 255 5.91 15.36 -21.43
CA HIS A 255 5.11 16.23 -22.31
C HIS A 255 3.79 15.63 -22.81
N THR A 256 3.56 14.31 -22.69
CA THR A 256 2.37 13.66 -23.28
C THR A 256 1.11 13.67 -22.41
N LYS A 257 1.14 14.17 -21.16
CA LYS A 257 -0.11 14.53 -20.46
C LYS A 257 -0.56 15.90 -20.96
N SER A 258 -1.27 15.90 -22.09
CA SER A 258 -2.06 17.06 -22.51
C SER A 258 -3.02 17.42 -21.38
N LYS A 259 -3.11 18.71 -21.06
CA LYS A 259 -4.20 19.25 -20.25
C LYS A 259 -5.49 19.02 -21.07
N SER A 260 -6.31 18.07 -20.65
CA SER A 260 -7.72 17.99 -21.00
C SER A 260 -8.51 18.15 -19.72
#